data_AF-A0A1S2K220-F1
#
_entry.id   AF-A0A1S2K220-F1
#
_cell.length_a   1.000
_cell.length_b   1.000
_cell.length_c   1.000
_cell.angle_alpha   90.00
_cell.angle_beta   90.00
_cell.angle_gamma   90.00
#
_symmetry.space_group_name_H-M   'P 1'
#
loop_
_entity.id
_entity.type
_entity.pdbx_description
1 polymer ?
#
loop_
_entity_poly.entity_id
_entity_poly.type
_entity_poly.pdbx_seq_one_letter_code
_entity_poly.pdbx_strand_id
1 'polypeptide(L)'
;MPEHNEGQAHTASHKAAPQPSGPEGFWLTDNDFALRLQKATLIWLELADNMIDDGFTLFEALTGAHAHAPGLLDLPAEYGPIVEAEAATQILRSVDVHVDSYASPATRQALQSLGDMPAGRQQQILRTAARRYASTDQPTQRITPVRPASPPLEPGPRRAR
;
A
#
# COMPACT_ATOMS: atom_id res chain seq x y z
N MET A 1 -26.75 -23.75 -59.22
CA MET A 1 -25.58 -24.66 -59.13
C MET A 1 -24.34 -23.85 -59.48
N PRO A 2 -23.24 -24.02 -58.73
CA PRO A 2 -22.61 -22.96 -57.90
C PRO A 2 -21.41 -22.27 -58.60
N GLU A 3 -20.55 -21.41 -58.02
CA GLU A 3 -20.09 -21.09 -56.64
C GLU A 3 -19.77 -19.57 -56.52
N HIS A 4 -19.17 -18.93 -55.50
CA HIS A 4 -18.69 -19.21 -54.11
C HIS A 4 -19.55 -18.36 -53.12
N ASN A 5 -19.59 -18.46 -51.78
CA ASN A 5 -18.69 -18.79 -50.65
C ASN A 5 -18.02 -17.58 -49.93
N GLU A 6 -18.59 -17.27 -48.75
CA GLU A 6 -18.01 -16.71 -47.51
C GLU A 6 -17.20 -15.40 -47.48
N GLY A 7 -17.50 -14.61 -46.44
CA GLY A 7 -16.44 -14.06 -45.59
C GLY A 7 -16.07 -12.60 -45.78
N GLN A 8 -16.81 -11.70 -45.11
CA GLN A 8 -16.16 -10.53 -44.50
C GLN A 8 -16.88 -10.15 -43.21
N ALA A 9 -16.38 -10.71 -42.11
CA ALA A 9 -16.79 -10.33 -40.77
C ALA A 9 -16.53 -8.83 -40.57
N HIS A 10 -17.46 -8.14 -39.92
CA HIS A 10 -17.21 -6.83 -39.34
C HIS A 10 -16.16 -6.98 -38.24
N THR A 11 -14.88 -6.88 -38.59
CA THR A 11 -13.82 -6.58 -37.63
C THR A 11 -14.00 -5.14 -37.19
N ALA A 12 -14.98 -4.95 -36.29
CA ALA A 12 -15.04 -3.77 -35.44
C ALA A 12 -13.70 -3.71 -34.71
N SER A 13 -12.82 -2.85 -35.23
CA SER A 13 -11.52 -2.56 -34.64
C SER A 13 -11.79 -1.93 -33.27
N HIS A 14 -11.92 -2.80 -32.27
CA HIS A 14 -11.86 -2.44 -30.88
C HIS A 14 -10.46 -1.91 -30.65
N LYS A 15 -10.32 -0.60 -30.91
CA LYS A 15 -9.20 0.21 -30.48
C LYS A 15 -9.15 0.05 -28.98
N ALA A 16 -8.36 -0.92 -28.53
CA ALA A 16 -8.15 -1.19 -27.13
C ALA A 16 -7.80 0.15 -26.48
N ALA A 17 -8.52 0.50 -25.41
CA ALA A 17 -8.09 1.61 -24.58
C ALA A 17 -6.62 1.33 -24.20
N PRO A 18 -5.71 2.31 -24.29
CA PRO A 18 -4.33 2.09 -23.90
C PRO A 18 -4.36 1.55 -22.47
N GLN A 19 -3.88 0.32 -22.26
CA GLN A 19 -3.71 -0.19 -20.92
C GLN A 19 -2.83 0.81 -20.18
N PRO A 20 -3.17 1.23 -18.95
CA PRO A 20 -2.26 2.04 -18.17
C PRO A 20 -0.95 1.26 -18.11
N SER A 21 0.14 1.89 -18.56
CA SER A 21 1.48 1.35 -18.47
C SER A 21 1.84 1.28 -16.99
N GLY A 22 1.41 0.21 -16.33
CA GLY A 22 1.78 -0.08 -14.96
C GLY A 22 3.30 0.00 -14.84
N PRO A 23 3.82 0.64 -13.78
CA PRO A 23 5.21 1.07 -13.73
C PRO A 23 6.18 -0.07 -14.06
N GLU A 24 6.96 0.10 -15.13
CA GLU A 24 7.95 -0.89 -15.57
C GLU A 24 9.05 -1.05 -14.51
N GLY A 25 8.89 -2.05 -13.63
CA GLY A 25 9.93 -2.72 -12.85
C GLY A 25 10.69 -1.91 -11.78
N PHE A 26 10.75 -0.59 -11.87
CA PHE A 26 11.71 0.23 -11.11
C PHE A 26 11.34 0.44 -9.64
N TRP A 27 10.04 0.54 -9.34
CA TRP A 27 9.55 1.05 -8.05
C TRP A 27 9.48 0.01 -6.93
N LEU A 28 9.50 -1.30 -7.25
CA LEU A 28 9.30 -2.36 -6.24
C LEU A 28 10.54 -2.67 -5.39
N THR A 29 11.73 -2.26 -5.85
CA THR A 29 13.02 -2.54 -5.19
C THR A 29 13.63 -1.31 -4.50
N ASP A 30 12.96 -0.16 -4.57
CA ASP A 30 13.58 1.12 -4.24
C ASP A 30 13.27 1.59 -2.80
N ASN A 31 14.31 1.99 -2.06
CA ASN A 31 14.14 2.71 -0.79
C ASN A 31 13.41 4.04 -1.02
N ASP A 32 13.54 4.64 -2.19
CA ASP A 32 12.80 5.85 -2.55
C ASP A 32 11.29 5.60 -2.60
N PHE A 33 10.82 4.41 -3.01
CA PHE A 33 9.40 4.08 -2.93
C PHE A 33 8.93 3.97 -1.48
N ALA A 34 9.71 3.32 -0.59
CA ALA A 34 9.38 3.24 0.83
C ALA A 34 9.36 4.63 1.50
N LEU A 35 10.29 5.52 1.14
CA LEU A 35 10.32 6.90 1.62
C LEU A 35 9.17 7.76 1.07
N ARG A 36 8.81 7.59 -0.22
CA ARG A 36 7.65 8.27 -0.84
C ARG A 36 6.34 7.79 -0.23
N LEU A 37 6.15 6.49 -0.06
CA LEU A 37 4.97 5.91 0.60
C LEU A 37 4.84 6.38 2.06
N GLN A 38 5.95 6.45 2.80
CA GLN A 38 5.95 6.97 4.17
C GLN A 38 5.51 8.45 4.21
N LYS A 39 6.07 9.30 3.32
CA LYS A 39 5.69 10.71 3.20
C LYS A 39 4.23 10.86 2.78
N ALA A 40 3.78 10.13 1.75
CA ALA A 40 2.41 10.15 1.27
C ALA A 40 1.40 9.74 2.37
N THR A 41 1.72 8.71 3.15
CA THR A 41 0.90 8.26 4.28
C THR A 41 0.84 9.30 5.39
N LEU A 42 1.94 9.99 5.71
CA LEU A 42 1.94 11.09 6.69
C LEU A 42 1.07 12.26 6.22
N ILE A 43 1.25 12.70 4.96
CA ILE A 43 0.42 13.74 4.34
C ILE A 43 -1.06 13.35 4.33
N TRP A 44 -1.37 12.07 4.03
CA TRP A 44 -2.74 11.58 4.02
C TRP A 44 -3.38 11.53 5.43
N LEU A 45 -2.62 11.15 6.46
CA LEU A 45 -3.08 11.18 7.85
C LEU A 45 -3.32 12.62 8.34
N GLU A 46 -2.50 13.59 7.91
CA GLU A 46 -2.70 15.02 8.20
C GLU A 46 -3.91 15.59 7.43
N LEU A 47 -4.10 15.23 6.15
CA LEU A 47 -5.29 15.64 5.40
C LEU A 47 -6.57 15.05 6.01
N ALA A 48 -6.54 13.78 6.42
CA ALA A 48 -7.66 13.12 7.08
C ALA A 48 -8.06 13.86 8.38
N ASP A 49 -7.08 14.33 9.16
CA ASP A 49 -7.34 15.09 10.41
C ASP A 49 -8.10 16.41 10.15
N ASN A 50 -7.78 17.09 9.04
CA ASN A 50 -8.51 18.27 8.56
C ASN A 50 -9.91 17.92 8.03
N MET A 51 -10.06 16.79 7.31
CA MET A 51 -11.38 16.34 6.83
C MET A 51 -12.33 15.99 7.99
N ILE A 52 -11.82 15.55 9.15
CA ILE A 52 -12.66 15.40 10.35
C ILE A 52 -13.17 16.76 10.87
N ASP A 53 -12.37 17.84 10.79
CA ASP A 53 -12.83 19.20 11.14
C ASP A 53 -13.91 19.71 10.16
N ASP A 54 -13.81 19.33 8.88
CA ASP A 54 -14.84 19.59 7.85
C ASP A 54 -16.11 18.70 7.99
N GLY A 55 -16.14 17.80 8.97
CA GLY A 55 -17.31 16.99 9.33
C GLY A 55 -17.42 15.62 8.67
N PHE A 56 -16.37 15.15 7.98
CA PHE A 56 -16.29 13.78 7.47
C PHE A 56 -16.03 12.77 8.60
N THR A 57 -16.48 11.52 8.44
CA THR A 57 -16.07 10.42 9.33
C THR A 57 -14.67 9.91 8.97
N LEU A 58 -13.99 9.27 9.91
CA LEU A 58 -12.68 8.62 9.70
C LEU A 58 -12.67 7.66 8.51
N PHE A 59 -13.77 6.94 8.27
CA PHE A 59 -13.86 6.02 7.15
C PHE A 59 -13.87 6.77 5.82
N GLU A 60 -14.70 7.80 5.69
CA GLU A 60 -14.80 8.64 4.49
C GLU A 60 -13.48 9.40 4.24
N ALA A 61 -12.89 9.97 5.28
CA ALA A 61 -11.62 10.69 5.23
C ALA A 61 -10.42 9.79 4.83
N LEU A 62 -10.52 8.48 5.01
CA LEU A 62 -9.49 7.54 4.55
C LEU A 62 -9.70 7.06 3.10
N THR A 63 -10.94 6.93 2.66
CA THR A 63 -11.27 6.47 1.30
C THR A 63 -11.22 7.63 0.30
N GLY A 64 -10.13 7.76 -0.45
CA GLY A 64 -9.96 8.89 -1.38
C GLY A 64 -8.53 9.21 -1.79
N ALA A 65 -7.50 8.61 -1.16
CA ALA A 65 -6.10 8.93 -1.47
C ALA A 65 -5.76 8.70 -2.95
N HIS A 66 -6.41 7.73 -3.59
CA HIS A 66 -6.28 7.46 -5.04
C HIS A 66 -6.70 8.62 -5.94
N ALA A 67 -7.68 9.44 -5.54
CA ALA A 67 -8.07 10.64 -6.27
C ALA A 67 -7.05 11.78 -6.13
N HIS A 68 -6.27 11.77 -5.04
CA HIS A 68 -5.29 12.82 -4.72
C HIS A 68 -3.83 12.41 -5.00
N ALA A 69 -3.55 11.12 -5.20
CA ALA A 69 -2.19 10.59 -5.24
C ALA A 69 -1.26 11.29 -6.27
N PRO A 70 -1.65 11.51 -7.54
CA PRO A 70 -0.75 12.12 -8.53
C PRO A 70 -0.44 13.59 -8.28
N GLY A 71 -1.31 14.31 -7.56
CA GLY A 71 -1.18 15.75 -7.35
C GLY A 71 -0.64 16.12 -5.97
N LEU A 72 -1.18 15.50 -4.92
CA LEU A 72 -0.88 15.82 -3.53
C LEU A 72 0.21 14.93 -2.92
N LEU A 73 0.31 13.67 -3.36
CA LEU A 73 1.16 12.65 -2.71
C LEU A 73 2.43 12.30 -3.51
N ASP A 74 2.64 12.91 -4.68
CA ASP A 74 3.74 12.59 -5.63
C ASP A 74 3.83 11.08 -5.95
N LEU A 75 2.67 10.44 -6.12
CA LEU A 75 2.53 9.01 -6.41
C LEU A 75 1.56 8.77 -7.58
N PRO A 76 1.87 7.87 -8.53
CA PRO A 76 0.91 7.38 -9.51
C PRO A 76 -0.41 6.91 -8.85
N ALA A 77 -1.55 7.13 -9.53
CA ALA A 77 -2.89 6.97 -8.96
C ALA A 77 -3.17 5.54 -8.46
N GLU A 78 -2.59 4.55 -9.16
CA GLU A 78 -2.63 3.12 -8.81
C GLU A 78 -2.02 2.79 -7.44
N TYR A 79 -1.19 3.66 -6.88
CA TYR A 79 -0.61 3.51 -5.54
C TYR A 79 -1.42 4.16 -4.42
N GLY A 80 -2.42 4.99 -4.74
CA GLY A 80 -3.31 5.57 -3.75
C GLY A 80 -3.93 4.55 -2.79
N PRO A 81 -4.47 3.40 -3.28
CA PRO A 81 -4.98 2.34 -2.40
C PRO A 81 -3.94 1.74 -1.44
N ILE A 82 -2.64 1.82 -1.76
CA ILE A 82 -1.56 1.42 -0.85
C ILE A 82 -1.40 2.47 0.28
N VAL A 83 -1.51 3.77 -0.04
CA VAL A 83 -1.52 4.83 0.97
C VAL A 83 -2.72 4.69 1.91
N GLU A 84 -3.92 4.41 1.37
CA GLU A 84 -5.13 4.16 2.19
C GLU A 84 -4.93 2.96 3.12
N ALA A 85 -4.38 1.85 2.61
CA ALA A 85 -4.12 0.63 3.36
C ALA A 85 -3.05 0.82 4.46
N GLU A 86 -1.98 1.54 4.16
CA GLU A 86 -0.91 1.85 5.12
C GLU A 86 -1.45 2.79 6.22
N ALA A 87 -2.14 3.87 5.85
CA ALA A 87 -2.76 4.81 6.80
C ALA A 87 -3.74 4.10 7.74
N ALA A 88 -4.64 3.26 7.21
CA ALA A 88 -5.56 2.44 7.99
C ALA A 88 -4.81 1.48 8.94
N THR A 89 -3.71 0.88 8.49
CA THR A 89 -2.87 0.00 9.32
C THR A 89 -2.25 0.76 10.49
N GLN A 90 -1.73 1.97 10.28
CA GLN A 90 -1.15 2.79 11.35
C GLN A 90 -2.22 3.29 12.34
N ILE A 91 -3.42 3.61 11.86
CA ILE A 91 -4.58 3.97 12.68
C ILE A 91 -4.98 2.82 13.60
N LEU A 92 -5.19 1.62 13.05
CA LEU A 92 -5.59 0.46 13.84
C LEU A 92 -4.51 0.05 14.85
N ARG A 93 -3.23 0.10 14.47
CA ARG A 93 -2.08 -0.06 15.39
C ARG A 93 -2.01 1.00 16.49
N SER A 94 -2.53 2.21 16.26
CA SER A 94 -2.56 3.26 17.29
C SER A 94 -3.58 2.98 18.41
N VAL A 95 -4.55 2.10 18.15
CA VAL A 95 -5.56 1.60 19.10
C VAL A 95 -5.41 0.09 19.38
N ASP A 96 -4.20 -0.46 19.13
CA ASP A 96 -3.79 -1.85 19.34
C ASP A 96 -4.61 -2.93 18.59
N VAL A 97 -5.41 -2.52 17.60
CA VAL A 97 -6.12 -3.43 16.68
C VAL A 97 -5.17 -3.92 15.59
N HIS A 98 -5.06 -5.23 15.46
CA HIS A 98 -4.26 -5.90 14.43
C HIS A 98 -5.19 -6.50 13.37
N VAL A 99 -4.85 -6.32 12.09
CA VAL A 99 -5.62 -6.86 10.95
C VAL A 99 -4.67 -7.45 9.91
N ASP A 100 -5.05 -8.60 9.35
CA ASP A 100 -4.22 -9.32 8.37
C ASP A 100 -4.31 -8.72 6.95
N SER A 101 -5.36 -7.93 6.66
CA SER A 101 -5.57 -7.32 5.34
C SER A 101 -6.50 -6.11 5.41
N TYR A 102 -6.13 -5.02 4.71
CA TYR A 102 -6.96 -3.81 4.58
C TYR A 102 -8.33 -4.08 3.93
N ALA A 103 -8.40 -4.95 2.91
CA ALA A 103 -9.63 -5.26 2.20
C ALA A 103 -10.64 -6.09 3.03
N SER A 104 -10.22 -6.63 4.18
CA SER A 104 -11.05 -7.53 4.97
C SER A 104 -12.32 -6.83 5.51
N PRO A 105 -13.44 -7.56 5.66
CA PRO A 105 -14.64 -7.00 6.30
C PRO A 105 -14.38 -6.54 7.74
N ALA A 106 -13.51 -7.25 8.48
CA ALA A 106 -13.14 -6.90 9.85
C ALA A 106 -12.41 -5.55 9.93
N THR A 107 -11.50 -5.27 9.00
CA THR A 107 -10.80 -3.96 8.90
C THR A 107 -11.80 -2.84 8.63
N ARG A 108 -12.72 -3.03 7.68
CA ARG A 108 -13.75 -2.02 7.39
C ARG A 108 -14.67 -1.78 8.60
N GLN A 109 -15.10 -2.84 9.29
CA GLN A 109 -15.93 -2.72 10.49
C GLN A 109 -15.18 -2.02 11.64
N ALA A 110 -13.88 -2.28 11.81
CA ALA A 110 -13.05 -1.60 12.80
C ALA A 110 -12.86 -0.11 12.48
N LEU A 111 -12.63 0.25 11.21
CA LEU A 111 -12.54 1.66 10.80
C LEU A 111 -13.89 2.38 10.94
N GLN A 112 -15.00 1.70 10.66
CA GLN A 112 -16.35 2.24 10.86
C GLN A 112 -16.64 2.51 12.34
N SER A 113 -16.33 1.58 13.25
CA SER A 113 -16.56 1.80 14.69
C SER A 113 -15.65 2.87 15.31
N LEU A 114 -14.50 3.16 14.69
CA LEU A 114 -13.71 4.36 14.98
C LEU A 114 -14.35 5.64 14.40
N GLY A 115 -14.95 5.57 13.20
CA GLY A 115 -15.70 6.66 12.56
C GLY A 115 -16.99 7.05 13.27
N ASP A 116 -17.57 6.15 14.09
CA ASP A 116 -18.73 6.43 14.96
C ASP A 116 -18.35 7.17 16.26
N MET A 117 -17.06 7.38 16.55
CA MET A 117 -16.60 8.09 17.75
C MET A 117 -16.77 9.62 17.62
N PRO A 118 -16.77 10.41 18.72
CA PRO A 118 -16.74 11.86 18.62
C PRO A 118 -15.52 12.36 17.82
N ALA A 119 -15.71 13.37 16.97
CA ALA A 119 -14.68 13.92 16.05
C ALA A 119 -13.30 14.13 16.71
N GLY A 120 -13.25 14.83 17.85
CA GLY A 120 -11.99 15.06 18.57
C GLY A 120 -11.29 13.78 19.06
N ARG A 121 -12.00 12.66 19.20
CA ARG A 121 -11.39 11.35 19.47
C ARG A 121 -10.83 10.71 18.20
N GLN A 122 -11.51 10.85 17.06
CA GLN A 122 -11.00 10.42 15.75
C GLN A 122 -9.69 11.16 15.40
N GLN A 123 -9.66 12.47 15.59
CA GLN A 123 -8.46 13.30 15.43
C GLN A 123 -7.34 12.91 16.39
N GLN A 124 -7.66 12.62 17.67
CA GLN A 124 -6.65 12.15 18.62
C GLN A 124 -6.00 10.83 18.15
N ILE A 125 -6.78 9.94 17.53
CA ILE A 125 -6.30 8.68 16.96
C ILE A 125 -5.41 8.97 15.73
N LEU A 126 -5.88 9.77 14.77
CA LEU A 126 -5.12 10.18 13.57
C LEU A 126 -3.76 10.82 13.94
N ARG A 127 -3.77 11.83 14.81
CA ARG A 127 -2.55 12.50 15.30
C ARG A 127 -1.62 11.54 16.05
N THR A 128 -2.15 10.50 16.68
CA THR A 128 -1.33 9.48 17.38
C THR A 128 -0.74 8.46 16.40
N ALA A 129 -1.50 8.05 15.39
CA ALA A 129 -1.01 7.24 14.28
C ALA A 129 0.11 7.96 13.52
N ALA A 130 -0.11 9.21 13.10
CA ALA A 130 0.88 10.03 12.41
C ALA A 130 2.17 10.20 13.22
N ARG A 131 2.07 10.56 14.52
CA ARG A 131 3.25 10.66 15.41
C ARG A 131 3.99 9.34 15.56
N ARG A 132 3.30 8.22 15.76
CA ARG A 132 3.93 6.88 15.87
C ARG A 132 4.61 6.48 14.57
N TYR A 133 3.99 6.77 13.43
CA TYR A 133 4.52 6.44 12.11
C TYR A 133 5.72 7.30 11.71
N ALA A 134 5.70 8.61 12.01
CA ALA A 134 6.84 9.49 11.83
C ALA A 134 8.01 9.17 12.78
N SER A 135 7.71 8.67 13.99
CA SER A 135 8.72 8.20 14.95
C SER A 135 9.24 6.79 14.66
N THR A 136 8.62 6.09 13.71
CA THR A 136 9.14 4.81 13.23
C THR A 136 10.24 5.12 12.23
N ASP A 137 11.47 5.20 12.75
CA ASP A 137 12.68 5.09 11.96
C ASP A 137 12.53 3.86 11.06
N GLN A 138 12.70 4.02 9.74
CA GLN A 138 12.32 2.98 8.78
C GLN A 138 12.92 1.64 9.21
N PRO A 139 12.15 0.54 9.19
CA PRO A 139 12.77 -0.76 9.04
C PRO A 139 13.41 -0.76 7.66
N THR A 140 14.68 -0.35 7.60
CA THR A 140 15.65 -0.86 6.63
C THR A 140 15.30 -2.32 6.48
N GLN A 141 14.90 -2.74 5.29
CA GLN A 141 14.49 -4.12 5.06
C GLN A 141 15.57 -4.99 5.69
N ARG A 142 15.20 -5.86 6.64
CA ARG A 142 16.13 -6.85 7.18
C ARG A 142 16.37 -7.89 6.10
N ILE A 143 17.07 -7.48 5.04
CA ILE A 143 17.97 -8.30 4.28
C ILE A 143 19.00 -8.74 5.32
N THR A 144 18.69 -9.84 6.01
CA THR A 144 19.69 -10.62 6.72
C THR A 144 20.80 -10.86 5.71
N PRO A 145 22.04 -10.39 5.95
CA PRO A 145 23.13 -10.72 5.06
C PRO A 145 23.18 -12.23 4.99
N VAL A 146 22.97 -12.79 3.79
CA VAL A 146 23.21 -14.21 3.56
C VAL A 146 24.71 -14.38 3.77
N ARG A 147 25.07 -14.75 5.00
CA ARG A 147 26.43 -15.09 5.37
C ARG A 147 26.89 -16.14 4.36
N PRO A 148 27.96 -15.90 3.58
CA PRO A 148 28.47 -16.91 2.67
C PRO A 148 28.70 -18.18 3.48
N ALA A 149 28.06 -19.28 3.08
CA ALA A 149 28.24 -20.55 3.76
C ALA A 149 29.74 -20.88 3.71
N SER A 150 30.37 -20.99 4.88
CA SER A 150 31.74 -21.47 4.96
C SER A 150 31.80 -22.83 4.26
N PRO A 151 32.79 -23.08 3.37
CA PRO A 151 32.86 -24.36 2.67
C PRO A 151 32.98 -25.50 3.69
N PRO A 152 32.42 -26.68 3.40
CA PRO A 152 32.53 -27.83 4.30
C PRO A 152 34.00 -28.15 4.58
N LEU A 153 34.34 -28.34 5.86
CA LEU A 153 35.63 -28.89 6.24
C LEU A 153 35.69 -30.34 5.74
N GLU A 154 36.55 -30.61 4.75
CA GLU A 154 36.78 -31.98 4.31
C GLU A 154 37.31 -32.85 5.47
N PRO A 155 36.80 -34.08 5.64
CA PRO A 155 37.33 -35.02 6.62
C PRO A 155 38.72 -35.49 6.19
N GLY A 156 39.75 -35.02 6.90
CA GLY A 156 41.14 -35.42 6.66
C GLY A 156 41.36 -36.94 6.73
N PRO A 157 42.31 -37.49 5.96
CA PRO A 157 42.41 -38.93 5.72
C PRO A 157 42.73 -39.73 6.99
N ARG A 158 41.93 -40.79 7.22
CA ARG A 158 42.21 -41.83 8.21
C ARG A 158 43.62 -42.40 8.01
N ARG A 159 44.53 -42.18 8.95
CA ARG A 159 45.72 -43.03 9.10
C ARG A 159 45.39 -44.17 10.04
N ALA A 160 45.35 -45.39 9.47
CA ALA A 160 45.31 -46.62 10.25
C ALA A 160 46.67 -46.85 10.94
N ARG A 161 46.63 -47.42 12.14
CA ARG A 161 47.73 -48.18 12.73
C ARG A 161 47.18 -49.18 13.74
#